data_AF-A0A1V2C2S4-F1
#
_entry.id   AF-A0A1V2C2S4-F1
#
_cell.length_a   1.000
_cell.length_b   1.000
_cell.length_c   1.000
_cell.angle_alpha   90.00
_cell.angle_beta   90.00
_cell.angle_gamma   90.00
#
_symmetry.space_group_name_H-M   'P 1'
#
loop_
_entity.id
_entity.type
_entity.pdbx_description
1 polymer ?
#
loop_
_entity_poly.entity_id
_entity_poly.type
_entity_poly.pdbx_seq_one_letter_code
_entity_poly.pdbx_strand_id
1 'polypeptide(L)'
;MKLNRRLCQIGYSPAKLILHHRMELAKQMLNSDLCSIEEIAYRSGFNGITGFSRKFKQEFSSSPSEYRKKALSEKFEARSWKIPMNENYFNDLIELKKKINGWQKCLLSLLTISITICFL
;
A
#
# COMPACT_ATOMS: atom_id res chain seq x y z
N MET A 1 -22.81 14.06 -29.40
CA MET A 1 -21.75 15.08 -29.11
C MET A 1 -22.15 16.08 -28.00
N LYS A 2 -22.51 15.66 -26.78
CA LYS A 2 -22.86 16.61 -25.68
C LYS A 2 -21.79 16.72 -24.57
N LEU A 3 -20.93 15.70 -24.40
CA LEU A 3 -19.93 15.68 -23.34
C LEU A 3 -18.67 16.50 -23.68
N ASN A 4 -18.17 16.40 -24.92
CA ASN A 4 -16.97 17.13 -25.36
C ASN A 4 -17.09 18.65 -25.21
N ARG A 5 -18.29 19.21 -25.42
CA ARG A 5 -18.52 20.66 -25.36
C ARG A 5 -18.49 21.22 -23.94
N ARG A 6 -18.93 20.45 -22.94
CA ARG A 6 -18.94 20.89 -21.53
C ARG A 6 -17.55 20.83 -20.88
N LEU A 7 -16.72 19.85 -21.25
CA LEU A 7 -15.36 19.71 -20.69
C LEU A 7 -14.43 20.84 -21.11
N CYS A 8 -14.56 21.34 -22.36
CA CYS A 8 -13.80 22.50 -22.83
C CYS A 8 -14.13 23.79 -22.06
N GLN A 9 -15.36 23.95 -21.56
CA GLN A 9 -15.77 25.12 -20.75
C GLN A 9 -15.09 25.15 -19.38
N ILE A 10 -14.58 24.00 -18.92
CA ILE A 10 -13.86 23.84 -17.64
C ILE A 10 -12.34 23.84 -17.87
N GLY A 11 -11.87 24.06 -19.11
CA GLY A 11 -10.44 24.13 -19.46
C GLY A 11 -9.74 22.77 -19.57
N TYR A 12 -10.46 21.65 -19.50
CA TYR A 12 -9.88 20.31 -19.62
C TYR A 12 -10.22 19.68 -20.97
N SER A 13 -9.19 19.21 -21.68
CA SER A 13 -9.38 18.39 -22.89
C SER A 13 -9.96 17.03 -22.51
N PRO A 14 -11.06 16.57 -23.13
CA PRO A 14 -11.64 15.24 -22.89
C PRO A 14 -10.62 14.11 -23.00
N ALA A 15 -9.68 14.22 -23.93
CA ALA A 15 -8.61 13.24 -24.12
C ALA A 15 -7.68 13.16 -22.89
N LYS A 16 -7.40 14.29 -22.24
CA LYS A 16 -6.58 14.36 -21.02
C LYS A 16 -7.30 13.70 -19.84
N LEU A 17 -8.61 13.92 -19.71
CA LEU A 17 -9.41 13.29 -18.66
C LEU A 17 -9.43 11.76 -18.80
N ILE A 18 -9.65 11.27 -20.03
CA ILE A 18 -9.62 9.83 -20.33
C ILE A 18 -8.23 9.26 -20.00
N LEU A 19 -7.17 9.94 -20.45
CA LEU A 19 -5.80 9.50 -20.16
C LEU A 19 -5.54 9.42 -18.65
N HIS A 20 -5.90 10.45 -17.90
CA HIS A 20 -5.76 10.47 -16.45
C HIS A 20 -6.50 9.30 -15.78
N HIS A 21 -7.74 9.04 -16.19
CA HIS A 21 -8.51 7.90 -15.68
C HIS A 21 -7.82 6.55 -15.97
N ARG A 22 -7.29 6.37 -17.19
CA ARG A 22 -6.52 5.17 -17.55
C ARG A 22 -5.25 5.02 -16.72
N MET A 23 -4.55 6.12 -16.42
CA MET A 23 -3.36 6.12 -15.57
C MET A 23 -3.68 5.74 -14.12
N GLU A 24 -4.78 6.25 -13.56
CA GLU A 24 -5.16 5.91 -12.18
C GLU A 24 -5.59 4.44 -12.05
N LEU A 25 -6.32 3.90 -13.03
CA LEU A 25 -6.64 2.47 -13.07
C LEU A 25 -5.36 1.62 -13.12
N ALA A 26 -4.42 1.95 -14.00
CA ALA A 26 -3.15 1.23 -14.09
C ALA A 26 -2.37 1.25 -12.77
N LYS A 27 -2.32 2.40 -12.10
CA LYS A 27 -1.67 2.56 -10.79
C LYS A 27 -2.30 1.67 -9.72
N GLN A 28 -3.63 1.58 -9.67
CA GLN A 28 -4.34 0.70 -8.74
C GLN A 28 -4.00 -0.78 -9.00
N MET A 29 -3.96 -1.18 -10.27
CA MET A 29 -3.62 -2.56 -10.66
C MET A 29 -2.15 -2.90 -10.41
N LEU A 30 -1.24 -1.94 -10.54
CA LEU A 30 0.18 -2.14 -10.22
C LEU A 30 0.41 -2.38 -8.72
N ASN A 31 -0.48 -1.87 -7.86
CA ASN A 31 -0.41 -2.09 -6.42
C ASN A 31 -0.93 -3.46 -5.98
N SER A 32 -1.76 -4.14 -6.80
CA SER A 32 -2.42 -5.41 -6.44
C SER A 32 -1.64 -6.67 -6.83
N ASP A 33 -0.47 -6.54 -7.48
CA ASP A 33 0.52 -7.59 -7.81
C ASP A 33 0.06 -8.80 -8.66
N LEU A 34 -1.23 -8.94 -8.97
CA LEU A 34 -1.79 -10.15 -9.60
C LEU A 34 -1.67 -10.20 -11.15
N CYS A 35 -1.28 -9.11 -11.81
CA CYS A 35 -1.29 -9.03 -13.28
C CYS A 35 0.08 -8.65 -13.87
N SER A 36 0.40 -9.17 -15.06
CA SER A 36 1.57 -8.73 -15.83
C SER A 36 1.42 -7.26 -16.25
N ILE A 37 2.54 -6.59 -16.55
CA ILE A 37 2.50 -5.18 -16.99
C ILE A 37 1.76 -5.06 -18.34
N GLU A 38 1.87 -6.08 -19.18
CA GLU A 38 1.14 -6.19 -20.44
C GLU A 38 -0.38 -6.25 -20.22
N GLU A 39 -0.83 -7.13 -19.34
CA GLU A 39 -2.26 -7.26 -19.02
C GLU A 39 -2.82 -5.97 -18.43
N ILE A 40 -2.04 -5.28 -17.59
CA ILE A 40 -2.42 -3.98 -17.04
C ILE A 40 -2.56 -2.93 -18.14
N ALA A 41 -1.66 -2.91 -19.12
CA ALA A 41 -1.75 -1.98 -20.25
C ALA A 41 -3.06 -2.18 -21.02
N TYR A 42 -3.39 -3.43 -21.36
CA TYR A 42 -4.63 -3.77 -22.07
C TYR A 42 -5.88 -3.44 -21.25
N ARG A 43 -5.93 -3.84 -19.98
CA ARG A 43 -7.06 -3.55 -19.08
C ARG A 43 -7.26 -2.07 -18.81
N SER A 44 -6.17 -1.29 -18.85
CA SER A 44 -6.21 0.17 -18.73
C SER A 44 -6.54 0.88 -20.05
N GLY A 45 -6.86 0.15 -21.12
CA GLY A 45 -7.31 0.70 -22.40
C GLY A 45 -6.19 1.12 -23.36
N PHE A 46 -4.98 0.57 -23.23
CA PHE A 46 -3.90 0.72 -24.20
C PHE A 46 -3.81 -0.51 -25.12
N ASN A 47 -3.44 -0.28 -26.38
CA ASN A 47 -3.26 -1.35 -27.37
C ASN A 47 -1.87 -2.02 -27.28
N GLY A 48 -1.07 -1.68 -26.28
CA GLY A 48 0.28 -2.24 -26.13
C GLY A 48 1.13 -1.55 -25.07
N ILE A 49 2.19 -2.24 -24.66
CA ILE A 49 3.06 -1.86 -23.55
C ILE A 49 3.85 -0.58 -23.83
N THR A 50 4.36 -0.40 -25.05
CA THR A 50 5.29 0.71 -25.37
C THR A 50 4.63 2.08 -25.16
N GLY A 51 3.41 2.26 -25.67
CA GLY A 51 2.65 3.50 -25.51
C GLY A 51 2.22 3.73 -24.06
N PHE A 52 1.79 2.66 -23.39
CA PHE A 52 1.44 2.67 -21.97
C PHE A 52 2.63 3.10 -21.10
N SER A 53 3.76 2.41 -21.18
CA SER A 53 4.95 2.65 -20.37
C SER A 53 5.49 4.06 -20.55
N ARG A 54 5.49 4.59 -21.79
CA ARG A 54 5.88 5.99 -22.05
C ARG A 54 4.97 6.97 -21.34
N LYS A 55 3.64 6.77 -21.43
CA LYS A 55 2.66 7.66 -20.78
C LYS A 55 2.68 7.54 -19.27
N PHE A 56 2.79 6.34 -18.75
CA PHE A 56 2.90 6.08 -17.31
C PHE A 56 4.14 6.74 -16.72
N LYS A 57 5.30 6.63 -17.39
CA LYS A 57 6.52 7.31 -16.97
C LYS A 57 6.41 8.83 -17.05
N GLN A 58 5.69 9.37 -18.02
CA GLN A 58 5.41 10.82 -18.10
C GLN A 58 4.54 11.31 -16.94
N GLU A 59 3.53 10.54 -16.54
CA GLU A 59 2.59 10.93 -15.48
C GLU A 59 3.17 10.74 -14.06
N PHE A 60 3.85 9.62 -13.82
CA PHE A 60 4.31 9.22 -12.48
C PHE A 60 5.83 9.26 -12.29
N SER A 61 6.57 9.76 -13.29
CA SER A 61 8.05 9.87 -13.27
C SER A 61 8.80 8.56 -13.03
N SER A 62 8.13 7.41 -13.13
CA SER A 62 8.69 6.06 -12.95
C SER A 62 8.06 5.11 -13.96
N SER A 63 8.82 4.13 -14.45
CA SER A 63 8.23 3.10 -15.31
C SER A 63 7.24 2.22 -14.53
N PRO A 64 6.27 1.55 -15.18
CA PRO A 64 5.35 0.64 -14.52
C PRO A 64 6.05 -0.45 -13.70
N SER A 65 7.18 -0.97 -14.20
CA SER A 65 7.99 -1.99 -13.51
C SER A 65 8.65 -1.44 -12.25
N GLU A 66 9.27 -0.26 -12.34
CA GLU A 66 9.91 0.40 -11.19
C GLU A 66 8.87 0.77 -10.13
N TYR A 67 7.72 1.30 -10.56
CA TYR A 67 6.61 1.64 -9.68
C TYR A 67 6.12 0.41 -8.90
N ARG A 68 5.90 -0.72 -9.59
CA ARG A 68 5.51 -1.98 -8.95
C ARG A 68 6.57 -2.46 -7.95
N LYS A 69 7.85 -2.42 -8.34
CA LYS A 69 8.95 -2.84 -7.47
C LYS A 69 8.99 -2.00 -6.19
N LYS A 70 8.80 -0.69 -6.30
CA LYS A 70 8.75 0.23 -5.15
C LYS A 70 7.54 -0.06 -4.24
N ALA A 71 6.36 -0.23 -4.82
CA ALA A 71 5.15 -0.57 -4.06
C ALA A 71 5.30 -1.90 -3.31
N LEU A 72 6.00 -2.87 -3.90
CA LEU A 72 6.32 -4.13 -3.23
C LEU A 72 7.35 -3.94 -2.11
N SER A 73 8.45 -3.21 -2.33
CA SER A 73 9.46 -2.98 -1.29
C SER A 73 8.86 -2.28 -0.07
N GLU A 74 8.02 -1.27 -0.26
CA GLU A 74 7.31 -0.59 0.83
C GLU A 74 6.38 -1.54 1.60
N LYS A 75 5.63 -2.40 0.89
CA LYS A 75 4.80 -3.44 1.52
C LYS A 75 5.61 -4.50 2.25
N PHE A 76 6.83 -4.79 1.80
CA PHE A 76 7.73 -5.74 2.45
C PHE A 76 8.37 -5.11 3.68
N GLU A 77 8.77 -3.84 3.67
CA GLU A 77 9.28 -3.14 4.85
C GLU A 77 8.24 -3.06 5.97
N ALA A 78 6.99 -2.72 5.63
CA ALA A 78 5.88 -2.68 6.59
C ALA A 78 5.56 -4.07 7.20
N ARG A 79 5.89 -5.17 6.49
CA ARG A 79 5.67 -6.55 6.94
C ARG A 79 6.91 -7.22 7.53
N SER A 80 8.09 -6.70 7.23
CA SER A 80 9.39 -7.18 7.66
C SER A 80 9.88 -6.33 8.84
N TRP A 81 9.09 -6.29 9.91
CA TRP A 81 9.60 -5.86 11.20
C TRP A 81 10.75 -6.80 11.60
N LYS A 82 11.99 -6.34 11.51
CA LYS A 82 13.15 -7.00 12.12
C LYS A 82 13.37 -6.37 13.47
N ILE A 83 13.06 -7.09 14.55
CA ILE A 83 13.46 -6.69 15.89
C ILE A 83 14.98 -6.51 15.88
N PRO A 84 15.53 -5.33 16.20
CA PRO A 84 16.95 -5.18 16.43
C PRO A 84 17.28 -5.87 17.76
N MET A 85 17.53 -7.18 17.70
CA MET A 85 18.04 -7.94 18.84
C MET A 85 19.52 -7.58 19.03
N ASN A 86 19.77 -6.41 19.62
CA ASN A 86 21.05 -6.10 20.26
C ASN A 86 20.92 -6.31 21.77
N GLU A 87 22.05 -6.55 22.44
CA GLU A 87 22.11 -6.84 23.88
C GLU A 87 21.50 -5.70 24.73
N ASN A 88 21.57 -4.47 24.23
CA ASN A 88 21.01 -3.29 24.88
C ASN A 88 19.47 -3.28 24.87
N TYR A 89 18.83 -3.68 23.76
CA TYR A 89 17.37 -3.74 23.65
C TYR A 89 16.76 -4.81 24.56
N PHE A 90 17.47 -5.93 24.74
CA PHE A 90 17.04 -6.96 25.70
C PHE A 90 17.06 -6.43 27.15
N ASN A 91 18.05 -5.60 27.48
CA ASN A 91 18.13 -4.96 28.79
C ASN A 91 17.02 -3.91 28.99
N ASP A 92 16.72 -3.09 27.97
CA ASP A 92 15.59 -2.14 28.00
C ASP A 92 14.24 -2.86 28.18
N LEU A 93 14.07 -4.04 27.56
CA LEU A 93 12.87 -4.87 27.73
C LEU A 93 12.77 -5.48 29.13
N ILE A 94 13.88 -5.91 29.71
CA ILE A 94 13.93 -6.37 31.11
C ILE A 94 13.58 -5.23 32.06
N GLU A 95 14.06 -4.01 31.78
CA GLU A 95 13.78 -2.82 32.57
C GLU A 95 12.31 -2.41 32.49
N LEU A 96 11.70 -2.48 31.31
CA LEU A 96 10.26 -2.25 31.12
C LEU A 96 9.39 -3.30 31.83
N LYS A 97 9.81 -4.57 31.83
CA LYS A 97 9.11 -5.63 32.62
C LYS A 97 9.19 -5.39 34.12
N LYS A 98 10.27 -4.78 34.63
CA LYS A 98 10.39 -4.38 36.04
C LYS A 98 9.48 -3.19 36.38
N LYS A 99 9.09 -2.39 35.39
CA LYS A 99 8.18 -1.24 35.52
C LYS A 99 6.69 -1.60 35.39
N ILE A 100 6.33 -2.88 35.57
CA ILE A 100 4.93 -3.31 35.67
C ILE A 100 4.35 -2.79 36.99
N ASN A 101 3.59 -1.71 36.91
CA ASN A 101 2.96 -1.06 38.05
C ASN A 101 1.51 -1.54 38.26
N GLY A 102 0.98 -1.34 39.47
CA GLY A 102 -0.13 -2.10 40.07
C GLY A 102 -1.36 -2.38 39.19
N TRP A 103 -1.77 -1.44 38.34
CA TRP A 103 -2.91 -1.60 37.43
C TRP A 103 -2.67 -2.66 36.35
N GLN A 104 -1.42 -2.81 35.88
CA GLN A 104 -1.03 -3.85 34.93
C GLN A 104 -1.00 -5.25 35.56
N LYS A 105 -0.71 -5.35 36.88
CA LYS A 105 -0.86 -6.61 37.63
C LYS A 105 -2.32 -7.00 37.80
N CYS A 106 -3.19 -6.04 38.10
CA CYS A 106 -4.64 -6.26 38.18
C CYS A 106 -5.22 -6.66 36.81
N LEU A 107 -4.73 -6.07 35.71
CA LEU A 107 -5.15 -6.42 34.36
C LEU A 107 -4.78 -7.87 34.00
N LEU A 108 -3.56 -8.30 34.36
CA LEU A 108 -3.12 -9.68 34.16
C LEU A 108 -3.90 -10.67 35.04
N SER A 109 -4.24 -10.31 36.29
CA SER A 109 -5.06 -11.18 37.16
C SER A 109 -6.49 -11.34 36.64
N LEU A 110 -7.08 -10.28 36.08
CA LEU A 110 -8.43 -10.33 35.50
C LEU A 110 -8.46 -11.18 34.21
N LEU A 111 -7.41 -11.11 33.39
CA LEU A 111 -7.26 -11.94 32.20
C LEU A 111 -7.08 -13.42 32.56
N THR A 112 -6.31 -13.74 33.61
CA THR A 112 -6.17 -15.14 34.06
C THR A 112 -7.46 -15.70 34.64
N ILE A 113 -8.21 -14.91 35.42
CA ILE A 113 -9.50 -15.35 36.00
C ILE A 113 -10.55 -15.58 34.90
N SER A 114 -10.62 -14.70 33.89
CA SER A 114 -11.53 -14.88 32.75
C SER A 114 -11.21 -16.15 31.95
N ILE A 115 -9.94 -16.50 31.81
CA ILE A 115 -9.52 -17.72 31.11
C ILE A 115 -9.87 -18.96 31.95
N THR A 116 -9.62 -18.96 33.26
CA THR A 116 -9.94 -20.12 34.12
C THR A 116 -11.44 -20.41 34.22
N ILE A 117 -12.29 -19.37 34.21
CA ILE A 117 -13.76 -19.53 34.22
C ILE A 117 -14.29 -20.04 32.87
N CYS A 118 -13.63 -19.73 31.76
CA CYS A 118 -14.02 -20.25 30.43
C CYS A 118 -13.66 -21.73 30.21
N PHE A 119 -12.87 -22.35 31.09
CA PHE A 119 -12.43 -23.75 30.99
C PHE A 119 -12.98 -24.65 32.12
N LEU A 120 -14.00 -24.18 32.84
CA LEU A 120 -14.80 -24.91 33.83
C LEU A 120 -16.26 -24.96 33.38
#